data_AF-A0A3R9S0S0-F1
#
_entry.id   AF-A0A3R9S0S0-F1
#
_cell.length_a   1.000
_cell.length_b   1.000
_cell.length_c   1.000
_cell.angle_alpha   90.00
_cell.angle_beta   90.00
_cell.angle_gamma   90.00
#
_symmetry.space_group_name_H-M   'P 1'
#
loop_
_entity.id
_entity.type
_entity.pdbx_description
1 polymer ?
#
loop_
_entity_poly.entity_id
_entity_poly.type
_entity_poly.pdbx_seq_one_letter_code
_entity_poly.pdbx_strand_id
1 'polypeptide(L)'
;LSGPKAPEKEADPIIVHPAVRNMLLTQKAFAEGGRALVYLLAQYADIVEKGETEEERKFADNILSLLTPIAKAFLTETGSESAKHGVQVFGGHGFISEHGMEQIVRDTRIACLYEGTTEIQALDLLGRKVLQTQGAMLRDFTKIVHKFVEANKDNPAMKEFVEPLAALNKEWGDLTMQIGMRAMQNPDEVGAAA
;
A
#
# COMPACT_ATOMS: atom_id res chain seq x y z
N LEU A 1 16.17 -28.66 0.63
CA LEU A 1 17.06 -27.82 1.47
C LEU A 1 18.48 -27.98 0.94
N SER A 2 19.26 -26.90 0.79
CA SER A 2 20.59 -26.93 0.13
C SER A 2 21.76 -27.18 1.09
N GLY A 3 21.53 -27.99 2.13
CA GLY A 3 22.49 -28.30 3.19
C GLY A 3 22.73 -27.16 4.20
N PRO A 4 23.50 -27.44 5.28
CA PRO A 4 23.87 -26.45 6.30
C PRO A 4 24.56 -25.21 5.70
N LYS A 5 24.30 -24.03 6.28
CA LYS A 5 24.84 -22.74 5.83
C LYS A 5 25.81 -22.11 6.83
N ALA A 6 25.73 -22.47 8.09
CA ALA A 6 26.64 -22.09 9.16
C ALA A 6 27.16 -23.37 9.85
N PRO A 7 28.00 -24.18 9.16
CA PRO A 7 28.48 -25.46 9.66
C PRO A 7 29.32 -25.35 10.95
N GLU A 8 29.80 -24.15 11.26
CA GLU A 8 30.55 -23.83 12.48
C GLU A 8 29.67 -23.55 13.71
N LYS A 9 28.34 -23.48 13.55
CA LYS A 9 27.37 -23.23 14.63
C LYS A 9 26.59 -24.48 14.98
N GLU A 10 25.97 -24.48 16.16
CA GLU A 10 25.06 -25.57 16.58
C GLU A 10 23.85 -25.72 15.64
N ALA A 11 23.37 -24.60 15.07
CA ALA A 11 22.30 -24.58 14.09
C ALA A 11 22.45 -23.39 13.13
N ASP A 12 21.88 -23.54 11.94
CA ASP A 12 21.74 -22.44 11.00
C ASP A 12 20.82 -21.35 11.57
N PRO A 13 21.15 -20.05 11.43
CA PRO A 13 20.22 -18.98 11.72
C PRO A 13 18.96 -19.11 10.84
N ILE A 14 17.78 -18.90 11.41
CA ILE A 14 16.51 -19.16 10.70
C ILE A 14 16.31 -18.36 9.40
N ILE A 15 17.03 -17.24 9.23
CA ILE A 15 17.04 -16.43 8.01
C ILE A 15 17.54 -17.21 6.79
N VAL A 16 18.20 -18.36 6.95
CA VAL A 16 18.58 -19.19 5.81
C VAL A 16 17.36 -19.87 5.16
N HIS A 17 16.26 -20.01 5.90
CA HIS A 17 15.06 -20.67 5.41
C HIS A 17 14.25 -19.75 4.49
N PRO A 18 13.91 -20.18 3.26
CA PRO A 18 13.15 -19.35 2.32
C PRO A 18 11.82 -18.83 2.87
N ALA A 19 11.11 -19.63 3.67
CA ALA A 19 9.84 -19.23 4.28
C ALA A 19 10.01 -18.06 5.28
N VAL A 20 11.08 -18.07 6.08
CA VAL A 20 11.41 -16.97 7.00
C VAL A 20 11.82 -15.72 6.21
N ARG A 21 12.64 -15.88 5.17
CA ARG A 21 13.02 -14.76 4.29
C ARG A 21 11.82 -14.13 3.61
N ASN A 22 10.86 -14.93 3.16
CA ASN A 22 9.66 -14.41 2.53
C ASN A 22 8.89 -13.49 3.49
N MET A 23 8.63 -13.93 4.73
CA MET A 23 7.98 -13.07 5.75
C MET A 23 8.77 -11.78 6.03
N LEU A 24 10.09 -11.88 6.21
CA LEU A 24 10.94 -10.71 6.46
C LEU A 24 10.99 -9.74 5.27
N LEU A 25 11.03 -10.26 4.05
CA LEU A 25 11.01 -9.45 2.82
C LEU A 25 9.65 -8.79 2.61
N THR A 26 8.54 -9.47 2.93
CA THR A 26 7.20 -8.88 2.93
C THR A 26 7.11 -7.72 3.92
N GLN A 27 7.55 -7.92 5.18
CA GLN A 27 7.61 -6.85 6.18
C GLN A 27 8.48 -5.66 5.70
N LYS A 28 9.65 -5.94 5.11
CA LYS A 28 10.55 -4.91 4.57
C LYS A 28 9.89 -4.13 3.44
N ALA A 29 9.28 -4.82 2.47
CA ALA A 29 8.64 -4.20 1.31
C ALA A 29 7.49 -3.27 1.75
N PHE A 30 6.63 -3.71 2.67
CA PHE A 30 5.57 -2.87 3.20
C PHE A 30 6.10 -1.71 4.04
N ALA A 31 7.11 -1.92 4.89
CA ALA A 31 7.67 -0.86 5.70
C ALA A 31 8.35 0.23 4.86
N GLU A 32 9.12 -0.15 3.83
CA GLU A 32 9.84 0.81 2.99
C GLU A 32 8.92 1.49 1.98
N GLY A 33 8.08 0.73 1.28
CA GLY A 33 7.09 1.29 0.36
C GLY A 33 6.05 2.16 1.07
N GLY A 34 5.58 1.71 2.24
CA GLY A 34 4.65 2.46 3.06
C GLY A 34 5.23 3.77 3.59
N ARG A 35 6.49 3.76 4.04
CA ARG A 35 7.19 4.99 4.43
C ARG A 35 7.32 5.97 3.27
N ALA A 36 7.67 5.47 2.07
CA ALA A 36 7.73 6.31 0.87
C ALA A 36 6.37 6.94 0.53
N LEU A 37 5.27 6.18 0.65
CA LEU A 37 3.91 6.69 0.45
C LEU A 37 3.53 7.77 1.47
N VAL A 38 3.87 7.58 2.75
CA VAL A 38 3.63 8.59 3.80
C VAL A 38 4.42 9.87 3.53
N TYR A 39 5.68 9.76 3.10
CA TYR A 39 6.46 10.95 2.73
C TYR A 39 5.91 11.65 1.48
N LEU A 40 5.42 10.90 0.50
CA LEU A 40 4.74 11.48 -0.67
C LEU A 40 3.50 12.28 -0.26
N LEU A 41 2.67 11.72 0.63
CA LEU A 41 1.51 12.42 1.19
C LEU A 41 1.91 13.69 1.94
N ALA A 42 2.94 13.62 2.78
CA ALA A 42 3.44 14.77 3.53
C ALA A 42 3.93 15.88 2.58
N GLN A 43 4.64 15.52 1.50
CA GLN A 43 5.06 16.47 0.48
C GLN A 43 3.87 17.15 -0.21
N TYR A 44 2.82 16.40 -0.57
CA TYR A 44 1.61 17.00 -1.12
C TYR A 44 0.87 17.87 -0.12
N ALA A 45 0.83 17.50 1.17
CA ALA A 45 0.26 18.34 2.22
C ALA A 45 1.00 19.69 2.34
N ASP A 46 2.33 19.70 2.29
CA ASP A 46 3.10 20.95 2.25
C ASP A 46 2.78 21.78 1.00
N ILE A 47 2.61 21.15 -0.17
CA ILE A 47 2.23 21.88 -1.41
C ILE A 47 0.82 22.46 -1.31
N VAL A 48 -0.14 21.75 -0.70
CA VAL A 48 -1.49 22.28 -0.45
C VAL A 48 -1.43 23.55 0.40
N GLU A 49 -0.60 23.56 1.44
CA GLU A 49 -0.49 24.71 2.35
C GLU A 49 0.35 25.86 1.77
N LYS A 50 1.45 25.54 1.06
CA LYS A 50 2.51 26.50 0.73
C LYS A 50 2.80 26.65 -0.76
N GLY A 51 2.08 25.95 -1.64
CA GLY A 51 2.27 26.03 -3.10
C GLY A 51 2.14 27.46 -3.63
N GLU A 52 2.80 27.78 -4.74
CA GLU A 52 2.86 29.17 -5.23
C GLU A 52 1.59 29.58 -5.99
N THR A 53 0.94 28.61 -6.64
CA THR A 53 -0.22 28.82 -7.50
C THR A 53 -1.44 28.03 -7.03
N GLU A 54 -2.63 28.53 -7.34
CA GLU A 54 -3.89 27.85 -7.00
C GLU A 54 -4.02 26.52 -7.73
N GLU A 55 -3.54 26.45 -8.98
CA GLU A 55 -3.55 25.25 -9.79
C GLU A 55 -2.69 24.13 -9.17
N GLU A 56 -1.52 24.48 -8.67
CA GLU A 56 -0.59 23.55 -8.04
C GLU A 56 -1.12 23.04 -6.70
N ARG A 57 -1.69 23.93 -5.87
CA ARG A 57 -2.37 23.56 -4.62
C ARG A 57 -3.55 22.63 -4.87
N LYS A 58 -4.39 22.94 -5.86
CA LYS A 58 -5.54 22.11 -6.24
C LYS A 58 -5.13 20.74 -6.75
N PHE A 59 -4.08 20.67 -7.56
CA PHE A 59 -3.54 19.39 -8.01
C PHE A 59 -3.02 18.57 -6.83
N ALA A 60 -2.27 19.18 -5.91
CA ALA A 60 -1.78 18.53 -4.71
C ALA A 60 -2.93 18.04 -3.82
N ASP A 61 -3.98 18.84 -3.64
CA ASP A 61 -5.16 18.47 -2.85
C ASP A 61 -5.92 17.29 -3.47
N ASN A 62 -6.04 17.23 -4.80
CA ASN A 62 -6.61 16.08 -5.50
C ASN A 62 -5.80 14.79 -5.23
N ILE A 63 -4.46 14.86 -5.33
CA ILE A 63 -3.60 13.70 -5.08
C ILE A 63 -3.68 13.27 -3.61
N LEU A 64 -3.60 14.22 -2.68
CA LEU A 64 -3.71 13.97 -1.25
C LEU A 64 -5.07 13.33 -0.91
N SER A 65 -6.16 13.88 -1.45
CA SER A 65 -7.52 13.38 -1.27
C SER A 65 -7.72 11.96 -1.77
N LEU A 66 -7.09 11.57 -2.88
CA LEU A 66 -7.16 10.21 -3.42
C LEU A 66 -6.33 9.22 -2.60
N LEU A 67 -5.09 9.60 -2.27
CA LEU A 67 -4.12 8.70 -1.66
C LEU A 67 -4.32 8.51 -0.15
N THR A 68 -4.95 9.46 0.54
CA THR A 68 -5.18 9.37 2.00
C THR A 68 -5.98 8.12 2.40
N PRO A 69 -7.16 7.81 1.82
CA PRO A 69 -7.89 6.59 2.18
C PRO A 69 -7.11 5.32 1.82
N ILE A 70 -6.35 5.33 0.71
CA ILE A 70 -5.47 4.22 0.33
C ILE A 70 -4.39 4.00 1.39
N ALA A 71 -3.68 5.06 1.79
CA ALA A 71 -2.64 4.95 2.79
C ALA A 71 -3.17 4.52 4.15
N LYS A 72 -4.32 5.07 4.59
CA LYS A 72 -4.94 4.65 5.84
C LYS A 72 -5.31 3.17 5.80
N ALA A 73 -6.06 2.72 4.80
CA ALA A 73 -6.51 1.34 4.69
C ALA A 73 -5.33 0.37 4.52
N PHE A 74 -4.53 0.59 3.46
CA PHE A 74 -3.47 -0.33 3.08
C PHE A 74 -2.37 -0.44 4.14
N LEU A 75 -1.89 0.68 4.69
CA LEU A 75 -0.76 0.64 5.63
C LEU A 75 -1.16 0.10 7.00
N THR A 76 -2.41 0.28 7.43
CA THR A 76 -2.88 -0.30 8.70
C THR A 76 -3.13 -1.80 8.58
N GLU A 77 -3.71 -2.27 7.48
CA GLU A 77 -3.90 -3.71 7.23
C GLU A 77 -2.55 -4.42 7.03
N THR A 78 -1.68 -3.90 6.17
CA THR A 78 -0.34 -4.50 5.93
C THR A 78 0.59 -4.35 7.13
N GLY A 79 0.43 -3.29 7.94
CA GLY A 79 1.12 -3.14 9.22
C GLY A 79 0.70 -4.22 10.24
N SER A 80 -0.60 -4.49 10.32
CA SER A 80 -1.16 -5.57 11.15
C SER A 80 -0.72 -6.96 10.67
N GLU A 81 -0.70 -7.20 9.35
CA GLU A 81 -0.13 -8.42 8.76
C GLU A 81 1.35 -8.58 9.09
N SER A 82 2.13 -7.50 8.91
CA SER A 82 3.56 -7.47 9.24
C SER A 82 3.82 -7.76 10.71
N ALA A 83 2.98 -7.27 11.63
CA ALA A 83 3.09 -7.60 13.05
C ALA A 83 2.90 -9.10 13.30
N LYS A 84 1.92 -9.73 12.63
CA LYS A 84 1.65 -11.19 12.72
C LYS A 84 2.83 -12.00 12.17
N HIS A 85 3.43 -11.57 11.07
CA HIS A 85 4.66 -12.18 10.56
C HIS A 85 5.80 -12.11 11.59
N GLY A 86 5.93 -11.00 12.32
CA GLY A 86 6.93 -10.88 13.38
C GLY A 86 6.74 -11.92 14.50
N VAL A 87 5.50 -12.15 14.95
CA VAL A 87 5.19 -13.23 15.90
C VAL A 87 5.60 -14.59 15.32
N GLN A 88 5.24 -14.86 14.06
CA GLN A 88 5.55 -16.12 13.39
C GLN A 88 7.07 -16.36 13.24
N VAL A 89 7.85 -15.32 12.96
CA VAL A 89 9.32 -15.41 12.85
C VAL A 89 9.96 -15.79 14.19
N PHE A 90 9.42 -15.31 15.30
CA PHE A 90 9.88 -15.69 16.64
C PHE A 90 9.37 -17.07 17.11
N GLY A 91 8.45 -17.68 16.37
CA GLY A 91 7.81 -18.95 16.75
C GLY A 91 7.09 -18.82 18.10
N GLY A 92 7.23 -19.84 18.97
CA GLY A 92 6.59 -19.83 20.28
C GLY A 92 6.99 -18.63 21.16
N HIS A 93 8.23 -18.15 21.02
CA HIS A 93 8.71 -16.96 21.73
C HIS A 93 7.97 -15.69 21.31
N GLY A 94 7.43 -15.64 20.09
CA GLY A 94 6.63 -14.50 19.62
C GLY A 94 5.33 -14.32 20.40
N PHE A 95 4.86 -15.36 21.06
CA PHE A 95 3.66 -15.33 21.91
C PHE A 95 3.97 -15.00 23.38
N ILE A 96 5.24 -15.05 23.79
CA ILE A 96 5.64 -14.75 25.17
C ILE A 96 5.84 -13.23 25.30
N SER A 97 5.14 -12.61 26.25
CA SER A 97 5.14 -11.14 26.42
C SER A 97 6.53 -10.53 26.63
N GLU A 98 7.52 -11.29 27.11
CA GLU A 98 8.91 -10.81 27.28
C GLU A 98 9.54 -10.34 25.96
N HIS A 99 9.13 -10.90 24.80
CA HIS A 99 9.65 -10.52 23.48
C HIS A 99 8.86 -9.38 22.83
N GLY A 100 7.72 -8.97 23.40
CA GLY A 100 6.92 -7.83 22.95
C GLY A 100 6.19 -7.99 21.61
N MET A 101 6.41 -9.06 20.85
CA MET A 101 5.79 -9.24 19.53
C MET A 101 4.25 -9.32 19.59
N GLU A 102 3.70 -9.99 20.61
CA GLU A 102 2.26 -10.05 20.84
C GLU A 102 1.64 -8.67 21.11
N GLN A 103 2.38 -7.79 21.80
CA GLN A 103 1.95 -6.41 22.03
C GLN A 103 1.84 -5.64 20.73
N ILE A 104 2.81 -5.76 19.82
CA ILE A 104 2.77 -5.08 18.52
C ILE A 104 1.54 -5.51 17.72
N VAL A 105 1.16 -6.79 17.76
CA VAL A 105 -0.07 -7.26 17.10
C VAL A 105 -1.32 -6.64 17.72
N ARG A 106 -1.40 -6.56 19.06
CA ARG A 106 -2.52 -5.91 19.74
C ARG A 106 -2.61 -4.42 19.40
N ASP A 107 -1.49 -3.72 19.47
CA ASP A 107 -1.41 -2.27 19.32
C ASP A 107 -1.65 -1.84 17.86
N THR A 108 -1.27 -2.66 16.88
CA THR A 108 -1.55 -2.37 15.46
C THR A 108 -3.01 -2.61 15.07
N ARG A 109 -3.75 -3.47 15.79
CA ARG A 109 -5.14 -3.81 15.41
C ARG A 109 -6.08 -2.61 15.46
N ILE A 110 -5.91 -1.70 16.43
CA ILE A 110 -6.78 -0.53 16.55
C ILE A 110 -6.69 0.39 15.33
N ALA A 111 -5.55 0.41 14.63
CA ALA A 111 -5.31 1.29 13.50
C ALA A 111 -6.24 0.98 12.31
N CYS A 112 -6.63 -0.28 12.15
CA CYS A 112 -7.61 -0.70 11.14
C CYS A 112 -9.03 -0.18 11.45
N LEU A 113 -9.32 0.19 12.71
CA LEU A 113 -10.69 0.42 13.20
C LEU A 113 -11.01 1.90 13.44
N TYR A 114 -10.11 2.65 14.08
CA TYR A 114 -10.33 4.07 14.36
C TYR A 114 -10.32 4.92 13.09
N GLU A 115 -10.78 6.17 13.18
CA GLU A 115 -10.75 7.14 12.07
C GLU A 115 -11.33 6.61 10.74
N GLY A 116 -12.31 5.69 10.84
CA GLY A 116 -12.96 5.00 9.73
C GLY A 116 -12.32 3.63 9.44
N THR A 117 -13.12 2.57 9.47
CA THR A 117 -12.66 1.20 9.18
C THR A 117 -12.15 1.07 7.75
N THR A 118 -11.42 -0.01 7.45
CA THR A 118 -10.93 -0.32 6.09
C THR A 118 -12.04 -0.23 5.04
N GLU A 119 -13.24 -0.75 5.34
CA GLU A 119 -14.41 -0.70 4.45
C GLU A 119 -14.92 0.74 4.26
N ILE A 120 -14.93 1.55 5.31
CA ILE A 120 -15.31 2.97 5.21
C ILE A 120 -14.31 3.75 4.36
N GLN A 121 -13.01 3.45 4.46
CA GLN A 121 -11.99 4.05 3.59
C GLN A 121 -12.16 3.62 2.13
N ALA A 122 -12.49 2.36 1.88
CA ALA A 122 -12.73 1.85 0.53
C ALA A 122 -13.96 2.51 -0.11
N LEU A 123 -15.04 2.68 0.67
CA LEU A 123 -16.24 3.41 0.23
C LEU A 123 -15.94 4.89 -0.06
N ASP A 124 -15.13 5.55 0.77
CA ASP A 124 -14.66 6.91 0.50
C ASP A 124 -13.89 6.99 -0.82
N LEU A 125 -12.89 6.10 -0.99
CA LEU A 125 -12.05 6.04 -2.17
C LEU A 125 -12.90 5.84 -3.44
N LEU A 126 -13.63 4.73 -3.51
CA LEU A 126 -14.34 4.35 -4.72
C LEU A 126 -15.53 5.27 -4.99
N GLY A 127 -16.34 5.55 -3.97
CA GLY A 127 -17.53 6.39 -4.11
C GLY A 127 -17.18 7.87 -4.32
N ARG A 128 -16.50 8.48 -3.36
CA ARG A 128 -16.30 9.94 -3.32
C ARG A 128 -15.07 10.40 -4.10
N LYS A 129 -13.94 9.69 -4.03
CA LYS A 129 -12.70 10.15 -4.68
C LYS A 129 -12.63 9.74 -6.15
N VAL A 130 -13.17 8.57 -6.51
CA VAL A 130 -13.15 8.06 -7.88
C VAL A 130 -14.45 8.35 -8.64
N LEU A 131 -15.58 7.77 -8.24
CA LEU A 131 -16.81 7.83 -9.05
C LEU A 131 -17.45 9.23 -9.07
N GLN A 132 -17.56 9.90 -7.91
CA GLN A 132 -18.14 11.25 -7.82
C GLN A 132 -17.32 12.29 -8.61
N THR A 133 -16.00 12.11 -8.72
CA THR A 133 -15.12 12.98 -9.52
C THR A 133 -15.06 12.55 -10.99
N GLN A 134 -15.87 11.58 -11.41
CA GLN A 134 -15.82 10.97 -12.74
C GLN A 134 -14.40 10.53 -13.13
N GLY A 135 -13.66 10.00 -12.15
CA GLY A 135 -12.29 9.52 -12.27
C GLY A 135 -11.23 10.62 -12.38
N ALA A 136 -11.55 11.89 -12.16
CA ALA A 136 -10.58 12.99 -12.33
C ALA A 136 -9.36 12.82 -11.42
N MET A 137 -9.56 12.58 -10.11
CA MET A 137 -8.45 12.40 -9.17
C MET A 137 -7.61 11.16 -9.51
N LEU A 138 -8.26 10.06 -9.90
CA LEU A 138 -7.58 8.84 -10.35
C LEU A 138 -6.73 9.10 -11.60
N ARG A 139 -7.25 9.84 -12.58
CA ARG A 139 -6.50 10.25 -13.78
C ARG A 139 -5.30 11.11 -13.45
N ASP A 140 -5.42 12.04 -12.50
CA ASP A 140 -4.31 12.88 -12.05
C ASP A 140 -3.16 12.02 -11.50
N PHE A 141 -3.46 11.06 -10.63
CA PHE A 141 -2.43 10.16 -10.06
C PHE A 141 -1.85 9.18 -11.09
N THR A 142 -2.71 8.48 -11.85
CA THR A 142 -2.25 7.52 -12.89
C THR A 142 -1.41 8.20 -13.98
N LYS A 143 -1.59 9.50 -14.22
CA LYS A 143 -0.73 10.30 -15.10
C LYS A 143 0.67 10.51 -14.52
N ILE A 144 0.83 10.67 -13.20
CA ILE A 144 2.14 10.71 -12.55
C ILE A 144 2.87 9.39 -12.78
N VAL A 145 2.20 8.27 -12.52
CA VAL A 145 2.75 6.92 -12.70
C VAL A 145 3.12 6.68 -14.17
N HIS A 146 2.23 7.03 -15.09
CA HIS A 146 2.49 6.89 -16.53
C HIS A 146 3.72 7.69 -16.97
N LYS A 147 3.88 8.94 -16.51
CA LYS A 147 5.08 9.73 -16.81
C LYS A 147 6.36 9.09 -16.28
N PHE A 148 6.31 8.51 -15.08
CA PHE A 148 7.47 7.81 -14.50
C PHE A 148 7.84 6.57 -15.34
N VAL A 149 6.85 5.78 -15.75
CA VAL A 149 7.04 4.62 -16.63
C VAL A 149 7.66 5.06 -17.96
N GLU A 150 7.09 6.07 -18.63
CA GLU A 150 7.60 6.56 -19.91
C GLU A 150 9.03 7.08 -19.83
N ALA A 151 9.37 7.78 -18.74
CA ALA A 151 10.72 8.29 -18.52
C ALA A 151 11.77 7.18 -18.30
N ASN A 152 11.35 5.97 -17.92
CA ASN A 152 12.24 4.87 -17.54
C ASN A 152 12.09 3.61 -18.42
N LYS A 153 11.20 3.61 -19.42
CA LYS A 153 10.91 2.43 -20.26
C LYS A 153 12.13 1.88 -21.00
N ASP A 154 13.06 2.76 -21.36
CA ASP A 154 14.28 2.41 -22.10
C ASP A 154 15.48 2.17 -21.17
N ASN A 155 15.32 2.25 -19.85
CA ASN A 155 16.36 1.97 -18.88
C ASN A 155 16.39 0.47 -18.52
N PRO A 156 17.42 -0.30 -18.94
CA PRO A 156 17.46 -1.74 -18.72
C PRO A 156 17.41 -2.14 -17.23
N ALA A 157 17.96 -1.31 -16.34
CA ALA A 157 17.97 -1.56 -14.90
C ALA A 157 16.59 -1.34 -14.25
N MET A 158 15.69 -0.60 -14.91
CA MET A 158 14.35 -0.33 -14.40
C MET A 158 13.28 -1.24 -14.99
N LYS A 159 13.63 -2.01 -16.03
CA LYS A 159 12.68 -2.80 -16.82
C LYS A 159 11.80 -3.71 -15.98
N GLU A 160 12.42 -4.43 -15.03
CA GLU A 160 11.70 -5.36 -14.14
C GLU A 160 10.66 -4.67 -13.22
N PHE A 161 10.78 -3.35 -13.00
CA PHE A 161 9.87 -2.57 -12.16
C PHE A 161 8.82 -1.82 -13.00
N VAL A 162 9.22 -1.22 -14.11
CA VAL A 162 8.32 -0.35 -14.90
C VAL A 162 7.31 -1.15 -15.73
N GLU A 163 7.65 -2.36 -16.17
CA GLU A 163 6.72 -3.21 -16.91
C GLU A 163 5.53 -3.65 -16.04
N PRO A 164 5.72 -4.22 -14.83
CA PRO A 164 4.61 -4.51 -13.92
C PRO A 164 3.84 -3.25 -13.49
N LEU A 165 4.55 -2.14 -13.23
CA LEU A 165 3.91 -0.89 -12.83
C LEU A 165 2.99 -0.34 -13.92
N ALA A 166 3.40 -0.43 -15.19
CA ALA A 166 2.57 -0.02 -16.32
C ALA A 166 1.29 -0.86 -16.44
N ALA A 167 1.41 -2.18 -16.25
CA ALA A 167 0.28 -3.10 -16.27
C ALA A 167 -0.72 -2.78 -15.14
N LEU A 168 -0.25 -2.62 -13.91
CA LEU A 168 -1.08 -2.27 -12.75
C LEU A 168 -1.75 -0.89 -12.91
N ASN A 169 -1.02 0.09 -13.44
CA ASN A 169 -1.57 1.43 -13.70
C ASN A 169 -2.72 1.40 -14.72
N LYS A 170 -2.62 0.52 -15.74
CA LYS A 170 -3.72 0.30 -16.69
C LYS A 170 -4.89 -0.41 -16.01
N GLU A 171 -4.62 -1.45 -15.22
CA GLU A 171 -5.62 -2.25 -14.53
C GLU A 171 -6.52 -1.39 -13.62
N TRP A 172 -5.98 -0.36 -12.96
CA TRP A 172 -6.78 0.58 -12.16
C TRP A 172 -7.87 1.28 -12.98
N GLY A 173 -7.55 1.69 -14.21
CA GLY A 173 -8.53 2.28 -15.13
C GLY A 173 -9.58 1.27 -15.59
N ASP A 174 -9.13 0.07 -15.95
CA ASP A 174 -10.00 -1.00 -16.44
C ASP A 174 -11.00 -1.44 -15.35
N LEU A 175 -10.54 -1.65 -14.12
CA LEU A 175 -11.39 -2.01 -12.97
C LEU A 175 -12.39 -0.89 -12.64
N THR A 176 -11.93 0.36 -12.60
CA THR A 176 -12.79 1.52 -12.32
C THR A 176 -13.92 1.63 -13.34
N MET A 177 -13.61 1.44 -14.63
CA MET A 177 -14.60 1.47 -15.70
C MET A 177 -15.61 0.33 -15.55
N GLN A 178 -15.14 -0.89 -15.28
CA GLN A 178 -16.01 -2.06 -15.08
C GLN A 178 -16.97 -1.86 -13.91
N ILE A 179 -16.47 -1.40 -12.76
CA ILE A 179 -17.28 -1.12 -11.58
C ILE A 179 -18.28 0.00 -11.88
N GLY A 180 -17.84 1.10 -12.50
CA GLY A 180 -18.70 2.22 -12.87
C GLY A 180 -19.86 1.80 -13.80
N MET A 181 -19.58 0.94 -14.78
CA MET A 181 -20.63 0.40 -15.69
C MET A 181 -21.64 -0.47 -14.95
N ARG A 182 -21.20 -1.31 -14.02
CA ARG A 182 -22.10 -2.13 -13.20
C ARG A 182 -22.92 -1.28 -12.24
N ALA A 183 -22.31 -0.25 -11.65
CA ALA A 183 -22.95 0.69 -10.74
C ALA A 183 -24.09 1.47 -11.40
N MET A 184 -24.03 1.74 -12.71
CA MET A 184 -25.13 2.34 -13.45
C MET A 184 -26.39 1.46 -13.50
N GLN A 185 -26.22 0.14 -13.40
CA GLN A 185 -27.32 -0.84 -13.41
C GLN A 185 -27.77 -1.17 -11.98
N ASN A 186 -26.82 -1.27 -11.05
CA ASN A 186 -27.04 -1.59 -9.65
C ASN A 186 -26.11 -0.76 -8.74
N PRO A 187 -26.62 0.26 -8.03
CA PRO A 187 -25.81 1.09 -7.15
C PRO A 187 -25.05 0.31 -6.05
N ASP A 188 -25.56 -0.84 -5.63
CA ASP A 188 -24.91 -1.68 -4.60
C ASP A 188 -23.57 -2.27 -5.06
N GLU A 189 -23.30 -2.31 -6.37
CA GLU A 189 -22.02 -2.78 -6.93
C GLU A 189 -20.83 -1.94 -6.45
N VAL A 190 -21.05 -0.65 -6.16
CA VAL A 190 -20.00 0.21 -5.58
C VAL A 190 -19.66 -0.25 -4.17
N GLY A 191 -20.68 -0.55 -3.36
CA GLY A 191 -20.49 -1.00 -1.99
C GLY A 191 -19.94 -2.42 -1.90
N ALA A 192 -20.23 -3.28 -2.88
CA ALA A 192 -19.70 -4.64 -2.94
C ALA A 192 -18.24 -4.70 -3.44
N ALA A 193 -17.82 -3.74 -4.26
CA ALA A 193 -16.46 -3.67 -4.78
C ALA A 193 -15.49 -2.92 -3.87
N ALA A 194 -16.00 -2.05 -3.00
CA ALA A 194 -15.26 -1.39 -1.93
C ALA A 194 -14.90 -2.38 -0.82
#